data_AF-A0A518FVJ8-F1
#
_entry.id   AF-A0A518FVJ8-F1
#
_cell.length_a   1.000
_cell.length_b   1.000
_cell.length_c   1.000
_cell.angle_alpha   90.00
_cell.angle_beta   90.00
_cell.angle_gamma   90.00
#
_symmetry.space_group_name_H-M   'P 1'
#
loop_
_entity.id
_entity.type
_entity.pdbx_description
1 polymer ?
#
loop_
_entity_poly.entity_id
_entity_poly.type
_entity_poly.pdbx_seq_one_letter_code
_entity_poly.pdbx_strand_id
1 'polypeptide(L)'
;MTPTEFEKIWNGSLSSAPAESVQLLNLDQADKDFLIQAGLPTSLYPEFSFERLETGDMEHLDESEEGEDFDEQFHRYRIIGEDGYAMPVLLDEAEEGTVWVLSTDASRLLYLNANVRELAASLNRLCQVPRKQSHRSSSE
;
A
#
# COMPACT_ATOMS: atom_id res chain seq x y z
N MET A 1 2.34 7.97 -13.08
CA MET A 1 1.02 7.49 -13.52
C MET A 1 -0.01 8.44 -12.94
N THR A 2 -0.97 8.90 -13.72
CA THR A 2 -2.06 9.77 -13.24
C THR A 2 -3.23 8.94 -12.69
N PRO A 3 -4.11 9.52 -11.87
CA PRO A 3 -5.27 8.81 -11.31
C PRO A 3 -6.16 8.23 -12.42
N THR A 4 -6.55 9.06 -13.38
CA THR A 4 -7.40 8.67 -14.52
C THR A 4 -6.75 7.61 -15.42
N GLU A 5 -5.42 7.61 -15.56
CA GLU A 5 -4.74 6.53 -16.29
C GLU A 5 -4.85 5.20 -15.54
N PHE A 6 -4.70 5.22 -14.21
CA PHE A 6 -4.78 4.01 -13.39
C PHE A 6 -6.20 3.41 -13.37
N GLU A 7 -7.22 4.24 -13.17
CA GLU A 7 -8.63 3.82 -13.19
C GLU A 7 -9.01 3.15 -14.52
N LYS A 8 -8.47 3.61 -15.64
CA LYS A 8 -8.75 3.04 -16.97
C LYS A 8 -8.14 1.67 -17.20
N ILE A 9 -7.02 1.37 -16.53
CA ILE A 9 -6.25 0.14 -16.75
C ILE A 9 -6.46 -0.89 -15.65
N TRP A 10 -6.92 -0.46 -14.47
CA TRP A 10 -7.25 -1.34 -13.37
C TRP A 10 -8.58 -2.05 -13.63
N ASN A 11 -8.60 -3.38 -13.49
CA ASN A 11 -9.79 -4.19 -13.71
C ASN A 11 -10.27 -4.81 -12.38
N GLY A 12 -10.69 -3.95 -11.45
CA GLY A 12 -11.14 -4.34 -10.12
C GLY A 12 -11.62 -3.13 -9.31
N SER A 13 -11.94 -3.37 -8.04
CA SER A 13 -12.29 -2.30 -7.12
C SER A 13 -11.06 -1.49 -6.71
N LEU A 14 -11.28 -0.20 -6.47
CA LEU A 14 -10.29 0.74 -5.98
C LEU A 14 -10.80 1.36 -4.67
N SER A 15 -9.90 1.57 -3.73
CA SER A 15 -10.12 2.17 -2.43
C SER A 15 -9.38 3.50 -2.37
N SER A 16 -10.15 4.59 -2.39
CA SER A 16 -9.64 5.97 -2.32
C SER A 16 -9.76 6.50 -0.89
N ALA A 17 -8.87 7.41 -0.54
CA ALA A 17 -8.85 8.01 0.80
C ALA A 17 -9.62 9.34 0.82
N PRO A 18 -10.32 9.65 1.94
CA PRO A 18 -10.92 10.97 2.16
C PRO A 18 -9.88 12.09 2.02
N ALA A 19 -10.26 13.18 1.37
CA ALA A 19 -9.35 14.29 1.09
C ALA A 19 -8.76 14.89 2.37
N GLU A 20 -9.58 15.04 3.41
CA GLU A 20 -9.18 15.53 4.72
C GLU A 20 -8.06 14.71 5.35
N SER A 21 -8.08 13.39 5.20
CA SER A 21 -7.06 12.50 5.76
C SER A 21 -5.74 12.60 5.00
N VAL A 22 -5.79 12.73 3.68
CA VAL A 22 -4.60 12.79 2.82
C VAL A 22 -3.94 14.17 2.83
N GLN A 23 -4.72 15.25 2.94
CA GLN A 23 -4.19 16.61 2.88
C GLN A 23 -3.21 16.93 4.01
N LEU A 24 -3.39 16.28 5.17
CA LEU A 24 -2.53 16.41 6.33
C LEU A 24 -1.17 15.71 6.19
N LEU A 25 -1.04 14.78 5.23
CA LEU A 25 0.17 14.00 5.06
C LEU A 25 1.29 14.81 4.40
N ASN A 26 2.55 14.52 4.74
CA ASN A 26 3.71 15.09 4.07
C ASN A 26 4.07 14.31 2.79
N LEU A 27 3.24 14.45 1.77
CA LEU A 27 3.39 13.81 0.45
C LEU A 27 3.44 14.87 -0.66
N ASP A 28 4.01 14.50 -1.81
CA ASP A 28 3.89 15.33 -3.01
C ASP A 28 2.41 15.49 -3.43
N GLN A 29 2.07 16.60 -4.09
CA GLN A 29 0.68 16.88 -4.45
C GLN A 29 0.11 15.83 -5.43
N ALA A 30 0.96 15.24 -6.28
CA ALA A 30 0.52 14.27 -7.27
C ALA A 30 0.13 12.92 -6.62
N ASP A 31 0.81 12.53 -5.55
CA ASP A 31 0.55 11.35 -4.73
C ASP A 31 -0.67 11.56 -3.84
N LYS A 32 -0.84 12.78 -3.29
CA LYS A 32 -2.09 13.16 -2.61
C LYS A 32 -3.29 13.06 -3.55
N ASP A 33 -3.19 13.70 -4.72
CA ASP A 33 -4.25 13.67 -5.73
C ASP A 33 -4.54 12.24 -6.18
N PHE A 34 -3.52 11.38 -6.24
CA PHE A 34 -3.66 9.97 -6.57
C PHE A 34 -4.46 9.20 -5.52
N LEU A 35 -4.11 9.31 -4.24
CA LEU A 35 -4.83 8.64 -3.14
C LEU A 35 -6.29 9.10 -3.04
N ILE A 36 -6.56 10.38 -3.29
CA ILE A 36 -7.91 10.97 -3.20
C ILE A 36 -8.78 10.60 -4.39
N GLN A 37 -8.24 10.64 -5.62
CA GLN A 37 -9.06 10.49 -6.82
C GLN A 37 -9.20 9.03 -7.24
N ALA A 38 -8.08 8.30 -7.33
CA ALA A 38 -8.08 6.91 -7.80
C ALA A 38 -7.88 5.90 -6.66
N GLY A 39 -7.04 6.24 -5.68
CA GLY A 39 -6.68 5.31 -4.61
C GLY A 39 -5.80 4.14 -5.07
N LEU A 40 -5.83 3.07 -4.29
CA LEU A 40 -5.13 1.81 -4.57
C LEU A 40 -6.16 0.66 -4.72
N PRO A 41 -5.77 -0.50 -5.28
CA PRO A 41 -6.64 -1.67 -5.33
C PRO A 41 -7.24 -2.03 -3.98
N THR A 42 -8.57 -2.17 -3.87
CA THR A 42 -9.21 -2.58 -2.61
C THR A 42 -8.60 -3.89 -2.09
N SER A 43 -8.47 -4.87 -2.99
CA SER A 43 -7.79 -6.13 -2.72
C SER A 43 -7.12 -6.66 -3.98
N LEU A 44 -5.91 -7.15 -3.82
CA LEU A 44 -5.16 -7.93 -4.79
C LEU A 44 -4.80 -9.26 -4.14
N TYR A 45 -5.77 -10.17 -3.98
CA TYR A 45 -5.53 -11.43 -3.27
C TYR A 45 -4.68 -12.43 -4.08
N PRO A 46 -3.73 -13.13 -3.43
CA PRO A 46 -3.35 -13.08 -2.00
C PRO A 46 -2.21 -12.10 -1.66
N GLU A 47 -1.92 -11.10 -2.49
CA GLU A 47 -0.71 -10.28 -2.36
C GLU A 47 -0.86 -9.01 -1.52
N PHE A 48 -1.95 -8.24 -1.65
CA PHE A 48 -2.13 -6.96 -0.95
C PHE A 48 -3.60 -6.62 -0.69
N SER A 49 -3.87 -5.79 0.31
CA SER A 49 -5.17 -5.16 0.58
C SER A 49 -4.98 -3.69 0.97
N PHE A 50 -5.80 -2.80 0.40
CA PHE A 50 -5.79 -1.36 0.69
C PHE A 50 -7.19 -0.84 1.07
N GLU A 51 -8.10 -1.74 1.48
CA GLU A 51 -9.46 -1.40 1.92
C GLU A 51 -9.47 -0.34 3.05
N ARG A 52 -8.45 -0.35 3.93
CA ARG A 52 -8.28 0.61 5.03
C ARG A 52 -8.24 2.07 4.56
N LEU A 53 -7.84 2.36 3.31
CA LEU A 53 -7.83 3.73 2.80
C LEU A 53 -9.21 4.40 2.86
N GLU A 54 -10.29 3.63 2.68
CA GLU A 54 -11.65 4.15 2.67
C GLU A 54 -12.11 4.69 4.02
N THR A 55 -11.51 4.22 5.12
CA THR A 55 -11.82 4.73 6.46
C THR A 55 -11.18 6.10 6.68
N GLY A 56 -10.15 6.44 5.90
CA GLY A 56 -9.30 7.61 6.11
C GLY A 56 -8.42 7.49 7.35
N ASP A 57 -8.39 6.33 8.00
CA ASP A 57 -7.58 6.05 9.17
C ASP A 57 -6.19 5.57 8.74
N MET A 58 -5.27 6.53 8.70
CA MET A 58 -3.86 6.32 8.39
C MET A 58 -3.06 6.63 9.66
N GLU A 59 -3.28 5.80 10.69
CA GLU A 59 -2.56 5.91 11.96
C GLU A 59 -1.04 5.78 11.77
N HIS A 60 -0.31 6.36 12.72
CA HIS A 60 1.12 6.20 12.79
C HIS A 60 1.46 4.78 13.22
N LEU A 61 2.50 4.18 12.64
CA LEU A 61 2.88 2.81 12.98
C LEU A 61 3.12 2.64 14.48
N ASP A 62 3.87 3.54 15.13
CA ASP A 62 4.19 3.47 16.55
C ASP A 62 2.99 3.71 17.49
N GLU A 63 1.87 4.20 16.96
CA GLU A 63 0.63 4.40 17.71
C GLU A 63 -0.38 3.26 17.50
N SER A 64 -0.10 2.31 16.59
CA SER A 64 -0.99 1.22 16.21
C SER A 64 -0.72 -0.06 17.01
N GLU A 65 -1.68 -1.01 16.99
CA GLU A 65 -1.47 -2.33 17.60
C GLU A 65 -0.31 -3.08 16.95
N GLU A 66 -0.09 -2.89 15.64
CA GLU A 66 1.01 -3.48 14.88
C GLU A 66 2.38 -2.90 15.26
N GLY A 67 2.41 -1.78 15.98
CA GLY A 67 3.62 -1.05 16.34
C GLY A 67 3.96 -0.96 17.83
N GLU A 68 3.34 -1.76 18.70
CA GLU A 68 3.49 -1.68 20.18
C GLU A 68 4.95 -1.67 20.67
N ASP A 69 5.88 -2.26 19.92
CA ASP A 69 7.32 -2.34 20.24
C ASP A 69 8.21 -1.36 19.44
N PHE A 70 7.64 -0.52 18.58
CA PHE A 70 8.37 0.45 17.77
C PHE A 70 8.56 1.76 18.54
N ASP A 71 9.74 2.36 18.40
CA ASP A 71 10.04 3.65 19.02
C ASP A 71 9.51 4.83 18.19
N GLU A 72 9.56 6.04 18.78
CA GLU A 72 9.06 7.29 18.17
C GLU A 72 9.68 7.60 16.79
N GLN A 73 10.81 6.97 16.42
CA GLN A 73 11.40 7.17 15.09
C GLN A 73 10.51 6.59 13.97
N PHE A 74 9.60 5.67 14.31
CA PHE A 74 8.62 5.08 13.40
C PHE A 74 7.33 5.89 13.28
N HIS A 75 7.19 6.97 14.04
CA HIS A 75 6.08 7.92 13.89
C HIS A 75 6.01 8.54 12.49
N ARG A 76 7.10 8.55 11.72
CA ARG A 76 7.08 8.99 10.32
C ARG A 76 6.27 8.07 9.38
N TYR A 77 5.91 6.86 9.81
CA TYR A 77 5.26 5.87 8.95
C TYR A 77 3.76 5.83 9.17
N ARG A 78 3.00 5.94 8.08
CA ARG A 78 1.53 5.86 8.04
C ARG A 78 1.09 4.51 7.48
N ILE A 79 0.17 3.83 8.15
CA ILE A 79 -0.37 2.56 7.64
C ILE A 79 -1.39 2.87 6.53
N ILE A 80 -1.21 2.27 5.36
CA ILE A 80 -2.12 2.44 4.20
C ILE A 80 -2.79 1.14 3.75
N GLY A 81 -2.39 0.01 4.30
CA GLY A 81 -2.90 -1.30 3.92
C GLY A 81 -2.06 -2.41 4.51
N GLU A 82 -2.20 -3.59 3.94
CA GLU A 82 -1.51 -4.80 4.36
C GLU A 82 -1.08 -5.66 3.16
N ASP A 83 -0.04 -6.45 3.36
CA ASP A 83 0.39 -7.46 2.40
C ASP A 83 -0.36 -8.80 2.57
N GLY A 84 0.01 -9.79 1.78
CA GLY A 84 -0.54 -11.15 1.81
C GLY A 84 -0.34 -11.94 3.10
N TYR A 85 0.46 -11.40 4.02
CA TYR A 85 0.75 -11.96 5.34
C TYR A 85 0.16 -11.10 6.48
N ALA A 86 -0.73 -10.16 6.14
CA ALA A 86 -1.27 -9.17 7.07
C ALA A 86 -0.20 -8.26 7.70
N MET A 87 0.93 -8.06 7.00
CA MET A 87 1.95 -7.11 7.44
C MET A 87 1.62 -5.71 6.96
N PRO A 88 1.77 -4.67 7.81
CA PRO A 88 1.50 -3.29 7.44
C PRO A 88 2.29 -2.85 6.20
N VAL A 89 1.58 -2.26 5.25
CA VAL A 89 2.14 -1.46 4.16
C VAL A 89 2.11 0.00 4.58
N LEU A 90 3.27 0.64 4.47
CA LEU A 90 3.56 1.92 5.13
C LEU A 90 3.92 2.99 4.10
N LEU A 91 3.43 4.21 4.32
CA LEU A 91 3.97 5.43 3.70
C LEU A 91 4.95 6.12 4.64
N ASP A 92 6.11 6.48 4.12
CA ASP A 92 7.11 7.25 4.82
C ASP A 92 6.95 8.75 4.57
N GLU A 93 6.45 9.48 5.56
CA GLU A 93 6.24 10.94 5.47
C GLU A 93 7.54 11.75 5.45
N ALA A 94 8.68 11.19 5.86
CA ALA A 94 9.96 11.90 5.82
C ALA A 94 10.75 11.66 4.52
N GLU A 95 10.40 10.64 3.72
CA GLU A 95 10.87 10.45 2.34
C GLU A 95 9.73 10.65 1.33
N GLU A 96 8.92 11.70 1.50
CA GLU A 96 7.88 12.16 0.56
C GLU A 96 6.92 11.06 0.06
N GLY A 97 6.63 10.05 0.89
CA GLY A 97 5.69 8.98 0.55
C GLY A 97 6.31 7.69 0.02
N THR A 98 7.60 7.46 0.23
CA THR A 98 8.21 6.16 -0.08
C THR A 98 7.43 5.04 0.61
N VAL A 99 7.16 3.96 -0.13
CA VAL A 99 6.35 2.84 0.32
C VAL A 99 7.22 1.70 0.82
N TRP A 100 6.91 1.23 2.02
CA TRP A 100 7.56 0.11 2.68
C TRP A 100 6.55 -0.95 3.10
N VAL A 101 7.01 -2.14 3.42
CA VAL A 101 6.24 -3.16 4.14
C VAL A 101 7.03 -3.64 5.35
N LEU A 102 6.36 -3.87 6.46
CA LEU A 102 6.99 -4.46 7.63
C LEU A 102 7.29 -5.94 7.37
N SER A 103 8.48 -6.42 7.75
CA SER A 103 8.80 -7.85 7.62
C SER A 103 7.93 -8.71 8.54
N THR A 104 7.70 -9.97 8.17
CA THR A 104 6.87 -10.91 8.95
C THR A 104 7.34 -11.17 10.38
N ASP A 105 8.61 -10.88 10.68
CA ASP A 105 9.21 -10.97 12.02
C ASP A 105 9.28 -9.61 12.75
N ALA A 106 8.64 -8.58 12.19
CA ALA A 106 8.62 -7.20 12.66
C ALA A 106 10.01 -6.57 12.88
N SER A 107 11.08 -7.14 12.31
CA SER A 107 12.46 -6.72 12.59
C SER A 107 13.00 -5.63 11.66
N ARG A 108 12.36 -5.43 10.50
CA ARG A 108 12.86 -4.50 9.47
C ARG A 108 11.76 -4.05 8.51
N LEU A 109 12.02 -2.92 7.87
CA LEU A 109 11.24 -2.41 6.75
C LEU A 109 11.82 -2.88 5.43
N LEU A 110 10.96 -3.36 4.54
CA LEU A 110 11.31 -3.80 3.20
C LEU A 110 10.80 -2.78 2.19
N TYR A 111 11.70 -2.25 1.36
CA TYR A 111 11.34 -1.28 0.33
C TYR A 111 10.39 -1.91 -0.69
N LEU A 112 9.29 -1.21 -1.01
CA LEU A 112 8.38 -1.58 -2.08
C LEU A 112 8.53 -0.65 -3.29
N ASN A 113 8.25 0.64 -3.11
CA ASN A 113 8.16 1.60 -4.21
C ASN A 113 8.50 3.01 -3.75
N ALA A 114 8.91 3.88 -4.68
CA ALA A 114 9.29 5.25 -4.35
C ALA A 114 8.09 6.12 -3.95
N ASN A 115 6.87 5.75 -4.35
CA ASN A 115 5.62 6.42 -4.01
C ASN A 115 4.40 5.56 -4.39
N VAL A 116 3.21 6.03 -4.04
CA VAL A 116 1.92 5.35 -4.31
C VAL A 116 1.61 5.21 -5.79
N ARG A 117 1.99 6.17 -6.64
CA ARG A 117 1.79 6.07 -8.10
C ARG A 117 2.65 4.96 -8.71
N GLU A 118 3.87 4.78 -8.23
CA GLU A 118 4.76 3.69 -8.64
C GLU A 118 4.32 2.34 -8.10
N LEU A 119 3.79 2.31 -6.87
CA LEU A 119 3.15 1.12 -6.30
C LEU A 119 1.97 0.69 -7.19
N ALA A 120 1.04 1.59 -7.50
CA ALA A 120 -0.11 1.30 -8.36
C ALA A 120 0.31 0.74 -9.73
N ALA A 121 1.35 1.32 -10.33
CA ALA A 121 1.92 0.83 -11.58
C ALA A 121 2.48 -0.61 -11.44
N SER A 122 3.13 -0.91 -10.32
CA SER A 122 3.71 -2.22 -10.02
C SER A 122 2.63 -3.27 -9.76
N LEU A 123 1.59 -2.92 -9.00
CA LEU A 123 0.43 -3.78 -8.74
C LEU A 123 -0.31 -4.13 -10.03
N ASN A 124 -0.52 -3.17 -10.93
CA ASN A 124 -1.13 -3.43 -12.23
C ASN A 124 -0.28 -4.40 -13.07
N ARG A 125 1.06 -4.25 -13.07
CA ARG A 125 1.95 -5.20 -13.76
C ARG A 125 1.86 -6.60 -13.16
N LEU A 126 1.80 -6.71 -11.84
CA LEU A 126 1.66 -7.99 -11.14
C LEU A 126 0.39 -8.75 -11.58
N CYS A 127 -0.72 -8.04 -11.74
CA CYS A 127 -1.99 -8.62 -12.22
C CYS A 127 -1.94 -9.13 -13.67
N GLN A 128 -1.08 -8.52 -14.50
CA GLN A 128 -0.98 -8.84 -15.92
C GLN A 128 -0.06 -10.04 -16.20
N VAL A 129 0.73 -10.51 -15.23
CA VAL A 129 1.57 -11.69 -15.39
C VAL A 129 0.69 -12.94 -15.28
N PRO A 130 0.61 -13.80 -16.32
CA PRO A 130 -0.10 -15.06 -16.22
C PRO A 130 0.53 -15.90 -15.11
N ARG A 131 -0.21 -16.18 -14.04
CA ARG A 131 0.24 -17.11 -12.99
C ARG A 131 0.45 -18.48 -13.66
N LYS A 132 1.70 -18.88 -13.88
CA LYS A 132 2.00 -20.26 -14.30
C LYS A 132 1.44 -21.18 -13.22
N GLN A 133 0.36 -21.88 -13.53
CA GLN A 133 -0.13 -22.94 -12.67
C GLN A 133 0.99 -23.97 -12.52
N SER A 134 1.63 -23.97 -11.35
CA SER A 134 2.46 -25.08 -10.91
C SER A 134 1.52 -26.28 -10.72
N HIS A 135 1.28 -27.04 -11.78
CA HIS A 135 0.85 -28.42 -11.63
C HIS A 135 1.95 -29.16 -10.88
N ARG A 136 1.85 -29.21 -9.55
CA ARG A 136 2.37 -30.35 -8.82
C ARG A 136 1.48 -31.53 -9.19
N SER A 137 1.88 -32.22 -10.23
CA SER A 137 1.56 -33.64 -10.39
C SER A 137 2.13 -34.34 -9.17
N SER A 138 1.32 -34.52 -8.13
CA SER A 138 1.56 -35.60 -7.17
C SER A 138 1.19 -36.89 -7.89
N SER A 139 2.17 -37.44 -8.60
CA SER A 139 2.23 -38.85 -8.91
C SER A 139 3.13 -39.47 -7.85
N GLU A 140 2.53 -40.21 -6.93
CA GLU A 140 2.94 -41.51 -6.37
C GLU A 140 2.16 -41.81 -5.08
#